data_AF-A0AAW0NS96-F1
#
_entry.id   AF-A0AAW0NS96-F1
#
_cell.length_a   1.000
_cell.length_b   1.000
_cell.length_c   1.000
_cell.angle_alpha   90.00
_cell.angle_beta   90.00
_cell.angle_gamma   90.00
#
_symmetry.space_group_name_H-M   'P 1'
#
loop_
_entity.id
_entity.type
_entity.pdbx_description
1 polymer ?
#
loop_
_entity_poly.entity_id
_entity_poly.type
_entity_poly.pdbx_seq_one_letter_code
_entity_poly.pdbx_strand_id
1 'polypeptide(L)'
;MRAFLACMRSDTPAMLNPANIPTPFLVLCCVLRFMLQWPGIRVLRRNELDAFLAQALSPKLYEFEQLQELKIDNLDPRGIQLAALFMSGVDMALFANDACGQPVPWEHCCPWMYFDGKLFQSKIILANQGETRLIDLCDGQVHLVAKVEKMRHSILEGLTFSCPPHPPPFIVPPLHMMPLYPPGSFYPHHPMFPTQRGRASPALSSQGGKLEIAGTVVGQWAGTKRGRGRGGFPVQVMRTKGVISTPLFRTFGRGGYFYARAFRNQAVHLRTKPFEMPTVTAGHKTKKDKNLQVKDTEQLNRAHKLSLVP
;
A
#
# COMPACT_ATOMS: atom_id res chain seq x y z
N MET A 1 -8.60 15.37 3.44
CA MET A 1 -7.32 14.77 3.89
C MET A 1 -7.42 14.14 5.27
N ARG A 2 -7.74 14.90 6.34
CA ARG A 2 -7.76 14.35 7.71
C ARG A 2 -8.72 13.15 7.91
N ALA A 3 -9.89 13.17 7.27
CA ALA A 3 -10.82 12.03 7.30
C ALA A 3 -10.16 10.72 6.80
N PHE A 4 -9.45 10.78 5.66
CA PHE A 4 -8.69 9.66 5.12
C PHE A 4 -7.61 9.17 6.08
N LEU A 5 -6.81 10.09 6.63
CA LEU A 5 -5.78 9.73 7.61
C LEU A 5 -6.38 9.12 8.88
N ALA A 6 -7.53 9.59 9.35
CA ALA A 6 -8.24 9.02 10.47
C ALA A 6 -8.72 7.58 10.17
N CYS A 7 -9.30 7.33 8.98
CA CYS A 7 -9.67 5.98 8.52
C CYS A 7 -8.45 5.04 8.49
N MET A 8 -7.30 5.56 8.04
CA MET A 8 -6.03 4.83 8.02
C MET A 8 -5.28 4.84 9.36
N ARG A 9 -5.88 5.36 10.44
CA ARG A 9 -5.27 5.48 11.77
C ARG A 9 -3.87 6.12 11.75
N SER A 10 -3.75 7.17 10.95
CA SER A 10 -2.50 7.85 10.55
C SER A 10 -2.59 9.38 10.66
N ASP A 11 -3.60 9.94 11.34
CA ASP A 11 -3.74 11.40 11.54
C ASP A 11 -2.73 11.90 12.58
N THR A 12 -1.48 12.07 12.15
CA THR A 12 -0.41 12.69 12.95
C THR A 12 0.22 13.89 12.21
N PRO A 13 0.79 14.86 12.94
CA PRO A 13 1.46 16.00 12.32
C PRO A 13 2.58 15.61 11.34
N ALA A 14 3.39 14.58 11.64
CA ALA A 14 4.49 14.19 10.77
C ALA A 14 4.02 13.41 9.52
N MET A 15 2.84 12.78 9.56
CA MET A 15 2.21 12.16 8.39
C MET A 15 1.66 13.20 7.40
N LEU A 16 1.24 14.36 7.89
CA LEU A 16 0.75 15.49 7.07
C LEU A 16 1.87 16.37 6.49
N ASN A 17 3.10 16.21 6.96
CA ASN A 17 4.21 17.06 6.56
C ASN A 17 4.89 16.55 5.26
N PRO A 18 4.75 17.26 4.12
CA PRO A 18 5.33 16.84 2.85
C PRO A 18 6.86 16.84 2.84
N ALA A 19 7.52 17.54 3.77
CA ALA A 19 8.97 17.50 3.93
C ALA A 19 9.46 16.17 4.54
N ASN A 20 8.57 15.46 5.25
CA ASN A 20 8.87 14.16 5.84
C ASN A 20 8.33 13.01 4.98
N ILE A 21 7.12 13.15 4.44
CA ILE A 21 6.49 12.18 3.55
C ILE A 21 6.08 12.87 2.25
N PRO A 22 6.84 12.70 1.16
CA PRO A 22 6.43 13.18 -0.15
C PRO A 22 5.07 12.57 -0.54
N THR A 23 4.20 13.36 -1.16
CA THR A 23 2.83 12.97 -1.53
C THR A 23 2.73 11.61 -2.25
N PRO A 24 3.61 11.25 -3.21
CA PRO A 24 3.57 9.95 -3.89
C PRO A 24 3.68 8.74 -2.95
N PHE A 25 4.24 8.92 -1.75
CA PHE A 25 4.45 7.84 -0.78
C PHE A 25 3.45 7.85 0.39
N LEU A 26 2.49 8.78 0.40
CA LEU A 26 1.55 8.92 1.52
C LEU A 26 0.73 7.64 1.75
N VAL A 27 0.21 7.05 0.67
CA VAL A 27 -0.55 5.79 0.73
C VAL A 27 0.31 4.67 1.29
N LEU A 28 1.53 4.50 0.76
CA LEU A 28 2.50 3.53 1.26
C LEU A 28 2.77 3.70 2.76
N CYS A 29 3.06 4.92 3.21
CA CYS A 29 3.30 5.20 4.63
C CYS A 29 2.08 4.92 5.52
N CYS A 30 0.87 5.26 5.06
CA CYS A 30 -0.37 4.98 5.80
C CYS A 30 -0.59 3.47 5.98
N VAL A 31 -0.38 2.68 4.92
CA VAL A 31 -0.55 1.22 4.97
C VAL A 31 0.51 0.58 5.88
N LEU A 32 1.78 0.98 5.77
CA LEU A 32 2.84 0.47 6.63
C LEU A 32 2.60 0.81 8.11
N ARG A 33 2.15 2.03 8.40
CA ARG A 33 1.74 2.43 9.75
C ARG A 33 0.59 1.56 10.26
N PHE A 34 -0.41 1.31 9.42
CA PHE A 34 -1.54 0.44 9.76
C PHE A 34 -1.10 -0.99 10.09
N MET A 35 -0.18 -1.56 9.30
CA MET A 35 0.40 -2.89 9.55
C MET A 35 1.19 -2.95 10.88
N LEU A 36 1.89 -1.87 11.27
CA LEU A 36 2.66 -1.81 12.51
C LEU A 36 1.79 -1.76 13.78
N GLN A 37 0.67 -1.04 13.72
CA GLN A 37 -0.22 -0.84 14.87
C GLN A 37 -1.34 -1.89 14.99
N TRP A 38 -1.24 -2.98 14.22
CA TRP A 38 -2.23 -4.04 14.25
C TRP A 38 -2.32 -4.63 15.68
N PRO A 39 -3.51 -4.65 16.31
CA PRO A 39 -3.63 -5.04 17.70
C PRO A 39 -3.37 -6.55 17.88
N GLY A 40 -2.63 -6.89 18.94
CA GLY A 40 -2.39 -8.29 19.35
C GLY A 40 -1.29 -9.03 18.59
N ILE A 41 -0.84 -8.55 17.43
CA ILE A 41 0.24 -9.21 16.65
C ILE A 41 1.16 -8.15 16.06
N ARG A 42 2.47 -8.32 16.27
CA ARG A 42 3.50 -7.54 15.57
C ARG A 42 3.70 -8.12 14.17
N VAL A 43 2.94 -7.63 13.20
CA VAL A 43 2.99 -8.10 11.81
C VAL A 43 4.31 -7.71 11.14
N LEU A 44 4.65 -6.41 11.20
CA LEU A 44 5.81 -5.82 10.53
C LEU A 44 6.94 -5.54 11.53
N ARG A 45 8.16 -5.96 11.19
CA ARG A 45 9.39 -5.68 11.96
C ARG A 45 10.07 -4.42 11.43
N ARG A 46 11.04 -3.90 12.21
CA ARG A 46 11.77 -2.68 11.85
C ARG A 46 12.58 -2.83 10.56
N ASN A 47 13.33 -3.91 10.41
CA ASN A 47 14.13 -4.18 9.21
C ASN A 47 13.24 -4.37 7.96
N GLU A 48 12.04 -4.93 8.14
CA GLU A 48 11.05 -5.08 7.07
C GLU A 48 10.46 -3.74 6.64
N LEU A 49 10.18 -2.85 7.60
CA LEU A 49 9.79 -1.47 7.33
C LEU A 49 10.88 -0.74 6.54
N ASP A 50 12.14 -0.84 6.97
CA ASP A 50 13.28 -0.23 6.28
C ASP A 50 13.40 -0.78 4.84
N ALA A 51 13.18 -2.08 4.62
CA ALA A 51 13.17 -2.69 3.29
C ALA A 51 12.02 -2.15 2.40
N PHE A 52 10.81 -1.97 2.92
CA PHE A 52 9.70 -1.35 2.18
C PHE A 52 10.03 0.09 1.77
N LEU A 53 10.59 0.89 2.68
CA LEU A 53 10.93 2.29 2.44
C LEU A 53 12.10 2.44 1.47
N ALA A 54 13.17 1.66 1.66
CA ALA A 54 14.32 1.65 0.77
C ALA A 54 13.92 1.21 -0.64
N GLN A 55 12.99 0.27 -0.76
CA GLN A 55 12.43 -0.15 -2.02
C GLN A 55 11.66 0.99 -2.71
N ALA A 56 10.70 1.58 -2.02
CA ALA A 56 9.85 2.64 -2.59
C ALA A 56 10.65 3.85 -3.10
N LEU A 57 11.78 4.14 -2.44
CA LEU A 57 12.66 5.26 -2.77
C LEU A 57 13.76 4.91 -3.78
N SER A 58 13.92 3.64 -4.17
CA SER A 58 15.00 3.21 -5.04
C SER A 58 14.79 3.74 -6.47
N PRO A 59 15.80 4.40 -7.08
CA PRO A 59 15.74 4.81 -8.49
C PRO A 59 15.50 3.62 -9.43
N LYS A 60 15.95 2.43 -9.04
CA LYS A 60 15.75 1.16 -9.76
C LYS A 60 14.28 0.83 -10.01
N LEU A 61 13.36 1.40 -9.25
CA LEU A 61 11.91 1.25 -9.48
C LEU A 61 11.48 1.83 -10.83
N TYR A 62 12.17 2.86 -11.31
CA TYR A 62 11.87 3.58 -12.56
C TYR A 62 12.80 3.22 -13.72
N GLU A 63 13.89 2.49 -13.43
CA GLU A 63 14.87 2.06 -14.42
C GLU A 63 14.61 0.60 -14.81
N PHE A 64 13.90 0.43 -15.93
CA PHE A 64 13.41 -0.87 -16.39
C PHE A 64 14.55 -1.88 -16.61
N GLU A 65 15.67 -1.44 -17.19
CA GLU A 65 16.83 -2.29 -17.49
C GLU A 65 17.42 -2.87 -16.20
N GLN A 66 17.64 -2.03 -15.19
CA GLN A 66 18.18 -2.48 -13.90
C GLN A 66 17.22 -3.45 -13.18
N LEU A 67 15.91 -3.18 -13.27
CA LEU A 67 14.89 -4.02 -12.64
C LEU A 67 14.75 -5.37 -13.36
N GLN A 68 14.90 -5.39 -14.69
CA GLN A 68 14.89 -6.61 -15.48
C GLN A 68 16.09 -7.50 -15.16
N GLU A 69 17.29 -6.90 -15.09
CA GLU A 69 18.55 -7.59 -14.80
C GLU A 69 18.67 -8.09 -13.36
N LEU A 70 17.90 -7.50 -12.42
CA LEU A 70 17.87 -7.94 -11.02
C LEU A 70 17.55 -9.45 -10.96
N LYS A 71 18.45 -10.26 -10.40
CA LYS A 71 18.22 -11.69 -10.18
C LYS A 71 17.99 -11.95 -8.71
N ILE A 72 17.03 -12.83 -8.42
CA ILE A 72 16.70 -13.27 -7.07
C ILE A 72 16.75 -14.78 -7.08
N ASP A 73 17.74 -15.34 -6.39
CA ASP A 73 17.99 -16.78 -6.43
C ASP A 73 16.92 -17.55 -5.67
N ASN A 74 16.54 -17.05 -4.49
CA ASN A 74 15.53 -17.65 -3.63
C ASN A 74 14.60 -16.57 -3.09
N LEU A 75 13.29 -16.76 -3.25
CA LEU A 75 12.30 -15.85 -2.70
C LEU A 75 12.15 -16.07 -1.19
N ASP A 76 12.04 -14.98 -0.44
CA ASP A 76 11.70 -15.02 0.99
C ASP A 76 10.18 -15.17 1.17
N PRO A 77 9.68 -16.30 1.74
CA PRO A 77 8.25 -16.53 1.90
C PRO A 77 7.56 -15.47 2.75
N ARG A 78 8.27 -14.94 3.75
CA ARG A 78 7.76 -13.87 4.61
C ARG A 78 7.63 -12.56 3.84
N GLY A 79 8.60 -12.22 3.00
CA GLY A 79 8.52 -11.10 2.07
C GLY A 79 7.32 -11.21 1.12
N ILE A 80 7.01 -12.41 0.61
CA ILE A 80 5.81 -12.61 -0.23
C ILE A 80 4.53 -12.33 0.57
N GLN A 81 4.44 -12.84 1.80
CA GLN A 81 3.27 -12.61 2.67
C GLN A 81 3.11 -11.14 3.03
N LEU A 82 4.20 -10.44 3.35
CA LEU A 82 4.19 -9.01 3.66
C LEU A 82 3.80 -8.17 2.44
N ALA A 83 4.34 -8.49 1.26
CA ALA A 83 3.97 -7.84 0.01
C ALA A 83 2.49 -8.03 -0.31
N ALA A 84 1.97 -9.25 -0.17
CA ALA A 84 0.55 -9.54 -0.39
C ALA A 84 -0.36 -8.78 0.60
N LEU A 85 0.02 -8.75 1.88
CA LEU A 85 -0.72 -8.01 2.90
C LEU A 85 -0.66 -6.50 2.66
N PHE A 86 0.51 -5.97 2.27
CA PHE A 86 0.68 -4.57 1.91
C PHE A 86 -0.21 -4.19 0.72
N MET A 87 -0.20 -4.98 -0.35
CA MET A 87 -1.04 -4.71 -1.54
C MET A 87 -2.53 -4.77 -1.20
N SER A 88 -2.97 -5.71 -0.36
CA SER A 88 -4.34 -5.72 0.15
C SER A 88 -4.65 -4.47 0.99
N GLY A 89 -3.68 -3.98 1.77
CA GLY A 89 -3.80 -2.73 2.51
C GLY A 89 -3.89 -1.51 1.61
N VAL A 90 -3.19 -1.50 0.47
CA VAL A 90 -3.31 -0.45 -0.55
C VAL A 90 -4.72 -0.40 -1.12
N ASP A 91 -5.33 -1.54 -1.49
CA ASP A 91 -6.72 -1.59 -1.97
C ASP A 91 -7.69 -0.97 -0.94
N MET A 92 -7.48 -1.26 0.35
CA MET A 92 -8.28 -0.67 1.43
C MET A 92 -8.03 0.83 1.61
N ALA A 93 -6.79 1.27 1.44
CA ALA A 93 -6.47 2.69 1.46
C ALA A 93 -7.13 3.43 0.30
N LEU A 94 -7.15 2.86 -0.89
CA LEU A 94 -7.84 3.44 -2.06
C LEU A 94 -9.36 3.51 -1.82
N PHE A 95 -9.95 2.45 -1.28
CA PHE A 95 -11.36 2.46 -0.88
C PHE A 95 -11.66 3.56 0.15
N ALA A 96 -10.80 3.72 1.17
CA ALA A 96 -10.94 4.79 2.16
C ALA A 96 -10.75 6.19 1.54
N ASN A 97 -9.84 6.33 0.56
CA ASN A 97 -9.63 7.57 -0.18
C ASN A 97 -10.91 7.99 -0.91
N ASP A 98 -11.54 7.07 -1.65
CA ASP A 98 -12.80 7.33 -2.35
C ASP A 98 -13.93 7.69 -1.38
N ALA A 99 -14.06 6.95 -0.27
CA ALA A 99 -15.06 7.23 0.77
C ALA A 99 -14.87 8.61 1.42
N CYS A 100 -13.64 9.14 1.43
CA CYS A 100 -13.30 10.45 2.00
C CYS A 100 -13.33 11.59 0.97
N GLY A 101 -13.88 11.35 -0.23
CA GLY A 101 -13.97 12.37 -1.29
C GLY A 101 -12.65 12.61 -2.03
N GLN A 102 -11.81 11.57 -2.14
CA GLN A 102 -10.56 11.55 -2.91
C GLN A 102 -9.52 12.64 -2.52
N PRO A 103 -9.14 12.74 -1.23
CA PRO A 103 -8.12 13.71 -0.82
C PRO A 103 -6.71 13.41 -1.34
N VAL A 104 -6.40 12.17 -1.74
CA VAL A 104 -5.16 11.80 -2.42
C VAL A 104 -5.44 11.75 -3.94
N PRO A 105 -4.72 12.53 -4.75
CA PRO A 105 -4.84 12.50 -6.20
C PRO A 105 -4.49 11.12 -6.79
N TRP A 106 -5.14 10.75 -7.89
CA TRP A 106 -4.98 9.43 -8.49
C TRP A 106 -3.53 9.13 -8.92
N GLU A 107 -2.76 10.16 -9.28
CA GLU A 107 -1.34 10.07 -9.64
C GLU A 107 -0.45 9.53 -8.50
N HIS A 108 -0.95 9.61 -7.26
CA HIS A 108 -0.24 9.19 -6.04
C HIS A 108 -0.89 7.96 -5.37
N CYS A 109 -1.99 7.47 -5.93
CA CYS A 109 -2.70 6.27 -5.46
C CYS A 109 -2.10 4.98 -6.04
N CYS A 110 -1.59 5.08 -7.27
CA CYS A 110 -1.10 3.99 -8.08
C CYS A 110 0.07 3.22 -7.44
N PRO A 111 -0.07 1.93 -7.08
CA PRO A 111 0.96 1.18 -6.37
C PRO A 111 2.27 1.00 -7.13
N TRP A 112 2.22 0.99 -8.46
CA TRP A 112 3.42 0.90 -9.31
C TRP A 112 4.37 2.10 -9.17
N MET A 113 3.91 3.22 -8.61
CA MET A 113 4.75 4.40 -8.38
C MET A 113 5.66 4.26 -7.15
N TYR A 114 5.41 3.28 -6.28
CA TYR A 114 6.14 3.15 -5.02
C TYR A 114 6.42 1.71 -4.61
N PHE A 115 5.94 0.72 -5.36
CA PHE A 115 6.13 -0.68 -5.01
C PHE A 115 6.35 -1.55 -6.24
N ASP A 116 7.44 -2.31 -6.18
CA ASP A 116 7.69 -3.47 -7.02
C ASP A 116 8.07 -4.67 -6.14
N GLY A 117 7.44 -5.82 -6.38
CA GLY A 117 7.62 -7.01 -5.54
C GLY A 117 8.98 -7.69 -5.71
N LYS A 118 9.59 -7.57 -6.90
CA LYS A 118 10.90 -8.18 -7.20
C LYS A 118 12.00 -7.39 -6.48
N LEU A 119 12.00 -6.07 -6.63
CA LEU A 119 12.98 -5.24 -5.93
C LEU A 119 12.72 -5.19 -4.42
N PHE A 120 11.47 -5.31 -3.94
CA PHE A 120 11.21 -5.56 -2.51
C PHE A 120 11.87 -6.86 -2.01
N GLN A 121 11.78 -7.94 -2.78
CA GLN A 121 12.39 -9.22 -2.43
C GLN A 121 13.93 -9.12 -2.31
N SER A 122 14.60 -8.37 -3.19
CA SER A 122 16.05 -8.17 -3.03
C SER A 122 16.40 -7.40 -1.75
N LYS A 123 15.60 -6.39 -1.38
CA LYS A 123 15.80 -5.60 -0.14
C LYS A 123 15.47 -6.39 1.13
N ILE A 124 14.41 -7.21 1.13
CA ILE A 124 14.00 -7.97 2.32
C ILE A 124 14.99 -9.10 2.64
N ILE A 125 15.51 -9.78 1.61
CA ILE A 125 16.52 -10.83 1.76
C ILE A 125 17.78 -10.21 2.37
N LEU A 126 18.22 -9.07 1.83
CA LEU A 126 19.36 -8.33 2.37
C LEU A 126 19.09 -7.90 3.82
N ALA A 127 17.94 -7.28 4.11
CA ALA A 127 17.57 -6.83 5.46
C ALA A 127 17.49 -7.94 6.52
N ASN A 128 17.39 -9.21 6.12
CA ASN A 128 17.37 -10.36 7.02
C ASN A 128 18.76 -10.92 7.35
N GLN A 129 19.84 -10.41 6.72
CA GLN A 129 21.20 -10.91 6.91
C GLN A 129 21.87 -10.44 8.23
N GLY A 130 21.11 -9.90 9.20
CA GLY A 130 21.55 -9.62 10.57
C GLY A 130 22.45 -8.40 10.75
N GLU A 131 23.38 -8.16 9.82
CA GLU A 131 24.38 -7.08 9.89
C GLU A 131 24.15 -5.93 8.90
N THR A 132 23.11 -6.02 8.08
CA THR A 132 22.84 -5.04 7.03
C THR A 132 22.49 -3.68 7.61
N ARG A 133 23.27 -2.66 7.22
CA ARG A 133 22.98 -1.28 7.59
C ARG A 133 21.98 -0.67 6.62
N LEU A 134 21.26 0.36 7.06
CA LEU A 134 20.29 1.05 6.21
C LEU A 134 20.92 1.63 4.93
N ILE A 135 22.18 2.05 4.98
CA ILE A 135 22.93 2.53 3.82
C ILE A 135 23.10 1.45 2.74
N ASP A 136 23.27 0.19 3.14
CA ASP A 136 23.42 -0.94 2.23
C ASP A 136 22.07 -1.24 1.55
N LEU A 137 20.96 -1.15 2.30
CA LEU A 137 19.61 -1.22 1.72
C LEU A 137 19.33 -0.08 0.74
N CYS A 138 19.94 1.09 0.93
CA CYS A 138 19.81 2.25 0.06
C CYS A 138 20.84 2.26 -1.09
N ASP A 139 21.47 1.12 -1.41
CA ASP A 139 22.48 0.99 -2.48
C ASP A 139 23.64 2.00 -2.33
N GLY A 140 24.03 2.34 -1.10
CA GLY A 140 25.10 3.32 -0.83
C GLY A 140 24.68 4.80 -0.94
N GLN A 141 23.40 5.08 -1.20
CA GLN A 141 22.91 6.45 -1.43
C GLN A 141 22.50 7.14 -0.12
N VAL A 142 23.37 8.00 0.40
CA VAL A 142 23.16 8.73 1.68
C VAL A 142 21.89 9.59 1.68
N HIS A 143 21.55 10.21 0.55
CA HIS A 143 20.36 11.05 0.45
C HIS A 143 19.05 10.24 0.56
N LEU A 144 19.06 8.97 0.13
CA LEU A 144 17.93 8.07 0.30
C LEU A 144 17.80 7.61 1.76
N VAL A 145 18.93 7.34 2.43
CA VAL A 145 18.94 7.02 3.87
C VAL A 145 18.21 8.11 4.65
N ALA A 146 18.58 9.38 4.47
CA ALA A 146 17.93 10.48 5.16
C ALA A 146 16.40 10.56 4.90
N LYS A 147 15.95 10.24 3.68
CA LYS A 147 14.51 10.16 3.35
C LYS A 147 13.83 8.97 4.04
N VAL A 148 14.44 7.79 4.00
CA VAL A 148 13.93 6.59 4.71
C VAL A 148 13.78 6.89 6.19
N GLU A 149 14.77 7.53 6.82
CA GLU A 149 14.73 7.87 8.24
C GLU A 149 13.60 8.83 8.58
N LYS A 150 13.39 9.87 7.76
CA LYS A 150 12.28 10.83 7.93
C LYS A 150 10.93 10.14 7.78
N MET A 151 10.74 9.34 6.73
CA MET A 151 9.49 8.61 6.50
C MET A 151 9.23 7.61 7.63
N ARG A 152 10.25 6.86 8.05
CA ARG A 152 10.17 5.94 9.19
C ARG A 152 9.79 6.67 10.48
N HIS A 153 10.40 7.83 10.75
CA HIS A 153 10.07 8.63 11.93
C HIS A 153 8.61 9.05 11.93
N SER A 154 8.09 9.55 10.79
CA SER A 154 6.68 9.89 10.65
C SER A 154 5.75 8.69 10.82
N ILE A 155 6.09 7.54 10.24
CA ILE A 155 5.31 6.30 10.37
C ILE A 155 5.24 5.83 11.83
N LEU A 156 6.31 6.00 12.60
CA LEU A 156 6.40 5.54 13.99
C LEU A 156 5.85 6.56 15.00
N GLU A 157 5.57 7.80 14.59
CA GLU A 157 5.13 8.88 15.48
C GLU A 157 3.89 8.47 16.29
N GLY A 158 3.98 8.49 17.62
CA GLY A 158 2.85 8.18 18.50
C GLY A 158 2.40 6.71 18.49
N LEU A 159 3.13 5.79 17.87
CA LEU A 159 2.87 4.36 18.02
C LEU A 159 3.44 3.86 19.35
N THR A 160 2.57 3.30 20.19
CA THR A 160 2.96 2.63 21.42
C THR A 160 3.14 1.14 21.16
N PHE A 161 4.38 0.66 21.21
CA PHE A 161 4.68 -0.76 21.18
C PHE A 161 4.50 -1.33 22.59
N SER A 162 3.27 -1.36 23.08
CA SER A 162 2.96 -1.94 24.38
C SER A 162 3.37 -3.42 24.33
N CYS A 163 4.41 -3.78 25.09
CA CYS A 163 4.51 -5.15 25.59
C CYS A 163 3.22 -5.39 26.38
N PRO A 164 2.44 -6.48 26.15
CA PRO A 164 1.38 -6.80 27.09
C PRO A 164 2.02 -6.84 28.48
N PRO A 165 1.44 -6.16 29.48
CA PRO A 165 2.03 -6.14 30.82
C PRO A 165 2.27 -7.59 31.22
N HIS A 166 3.52 -7.92 31.56
CA HIS A 166 3.81 -9.22 32.15
C HIS A 166 2.81 -9.42 33.27
N PRO A 167 2.06 -10.55 33.31
CA PRO A 167 1.29 -10.86 34.51
C PRO A 167 2.28 -10.80 35.68
N PRO A 168 1.93 -10.15 36.80
CA PRO A 168 2.83 -10.05 37.94
C PRO A 168 3.32 -11.46 38.30
N PRO A 169 4.60 -11.64 38.69
CA PRO A 169 5.07 -12.94 39.12
C PRO A 169 4.11 -13.41 40.22
N PHE A 170 3.48 -14.56 40.01
CA PHE A 170 2.76 -15.25 41.06
C PHE A 170 3.80 -15.54 42.15
N ILE A 171 3.85 -14.68 43.17
CA ILE A 171 4.57 -14.96 44.40
C ILE A 171 3.78 -16.10 45.03
N VAL A 172 4.20 -17.34 44.80
CA VAL A 172 3.82 -18.46 45.63
C VAL A 172 4.31 -18.11 47.04
N PRO A 173 3.44 -17.92 48.04
CA PRO A 173 3.91 -17.65 49.39
C PRO A 173 4.74 -18.85 49.86
N PRO A 174 5.87 -18.64 50.56
CA PRO A 174 6.60 -19.75 51.15
C PRO A 174 5.70 -20.37 52.21
N LEU A 175 5.36 -21.65 52.00
CA LEU A 175 4.68 -22.45 53.01
C LEU A 175 5.56 -22.46 54.25
N HIS A 176 5.06 -21.81 55.30
CA HIS A 176 5.69 -21.72 56.60
C HIS A 176 6.02 -23.13 57.12
N MET A 177 7.26 -23.29 57.56
CA MET A 177 7.73 -24.37 58.41
C MET A 177 6.80 -24.50 59.62
N MET A 178 6.05 -25.60 59.71
CA MET A 178 5.42 -26.04 60.95
C MET A 178 6.01 -27.38 61.39
N PRO A 179 6.39 -27.51 62.68
CA PRO A 179 7.15 -28.65 63.17
C PRO A 179 6.26 -29.77 63.72
N LEU A 180 6.82 -31.00 63.67
CA LEU A 180 6.59 -32.16 64.56
C LEU A 180 5.25 -32.91 64.45
N TYR A 181 5.36 -34.20 64.07
CA TYR A 181 4.31 -35.23 64.09
C TYR A 181 3.75 -35.52 65.49
N PRO A 182 2.53 -36.10 65.56
CA PRO A 182 2.42 -37.47 66.08
C PRO A 182 1.54 -38.39 65.19
N PRO A 183 1.54 -39.72 65.43
CA PRO A 183 1.16 -40.72 64.42
C PRO A 183 -0.31 -41.13 64.52
N GLY A 184 -0.88 -41.49 63.36
CA GLY A 184 -2.03 -42.39 63.31
C GLY A 184 -3.21 -41.91 62.48
N SER A 185 -3.77 -42.88 61.75
CA SER A 185 -5.16 -42.97 61.29
C SER A 185 -5.56 -42.38 59.94
N PHE A 186 -5.77 -43.34 59.03
CA PHE A 186 -6.90 -43.50 58.11
C PHE A 186 -7.18 -42.41 57.07
N TYR A 187 -6.94 -42.79 55.80
CA TYR A 187 -7.61 -42.22 54.64
C TYR A 187 -9.13 -42.10 54.87
N PRO A 188 -9.76 -41.06 54.27
CA PRO A 188 -10.71 -41.44 53.23
C PRO A 188 -10.67 -40.54 51.98
N HIS A 189 -10.80 -41.22 50.84
CA HIS A 189 -11.27 -40.70 49.56
C HIS A 189 -12.52 -39.84 49.70
N HIS A 190 -12.60 -38.73 48.96
CA HIS A 190 -13.87 -38.11 48.56
C HIS A 190 -13.74 -37.37 47.21
N PRO A 191 -14.86 -37.18 46.48
CA PRO A 191 -14.98 -37.67 45.11
C PRO A 191 -15.05 -36.58 44.05
N MET A 192 -14.87 -37.03 42.80
CA MET A 192 -15.11 -36.29 41.55
C MET A 192 -16.51 -35.63 41.54
N PHE A 193 -16.56 -34.34 41.24
CA PHE A 193 -17.79 -33.66 40.83
C PHE A 193 -17.73 -33.27 39.34
N PRO A 194 -18.88 -33.31 38.63
CA PRO A 194 -18.94 -33.47 37.19
C PRO A 194 -18.98 -32.16 36.38
N THR A 195 -18.57 -32.29 35.12
CA THR A 195 -18.76 -31.35 34.00
C THR A 195 -20.17 -30.74 33.97
N GLN A 196 -20.26 -29.42 34.20
CA GLN A 196 -21.42 -28.60 33.86
C GLN A 196 -21.10 -27.79 32.60
N ARG A 197 -21.59 -28.32 31.49
CA ARG A 197 -21.66 -27.68 30.17
C ARG A 197 -22.85 -26.72 30.18
N GLY A 198 -22.60 -25.41 30.06
CA GLY A 198 -23.69 -24.47 29.81
C GLY A 198 -23.48 -23.07 30.39
N ARG A 199 -22.69 -22.24 29.69
CA ARG A 199 -22.83 -20.78 29.81
C ARG A 199 -22.95 -20.21 28.40
N ALA A 200 -24.17 -19.79 28.08
CA ALA A 200 -24.51 -19.10 26.85
C ALA A 200 -23.78 -17.75 26.82
N SER A 201 -22.89 -17.58 25.83
CA SER A 201 -22.40 -16.25 25.43
C SER A 201 -23.55 -15.47 24.79
N PRO A 202 -23.65 -14.14 24.97
CA PRO A 202 -24.69 -13.35 24.32
C PRO A 202 -24.51 -13.43 22.80
N ALA A 203 -25.55 -13.90 22.12
CA ALA A 203 -25.61 -13.96 20.68
C ALA A 203 -25.59 -12.53 20.11
N LEU A 204 -24.56 -12.22 19.31
CA LEU A 204 -24.54 -11.03 18.47
C LEU A 204 -25.75 -11.10 17.52
N SER A 205 -26.68 -10.15 17.61
CA SER A 205 -27.90 -10.17 16.81
C SER A 205 -27.56 -10.18 15.32
N SER A 206 -27.97 -11.22 14.61
CA SER A 206 -27.83 -11.35 13.15
C SER A 206 -28.90 -10.58 12.37
N GLN A 207 -29.64 -9.69 13.04
CA GLN A 207 -30.63 -8.82 12.44
C GLN A 207 -29.95 -7.48 12.13
N GLY A 208 -30.20 -6.95 10.94
CA GLY A 208 -29.63 -5.69 10.47
C GLY A 208 -30.03 -4.49 11.34
N GLY A 209 -29.43 -3.34 11.08
CA GLY A 209 -29.65 -2.11 11.83
C GLY A 209 -30.15 -0.96 10.95
N LYS A 210 -30.76 0.03 11.59
CA LYS A 210 -31.24 1.27 10.99
C LYS A 210 -30.65 2.44 11.79
N LEU A 211 -29.92 3.34 11.13
CA LEU A 211 -29.38 4.56 11.72
C LEU A 211 -30.34 5.71 11.46
N GLU A 212 -30.74 6.39 12.54
CA GLU A 212 -31.58 7.57 12.50
C GLU A 212 -30.88 8.75 13.15
N ILE A 213 -30.95 9.92 12.52
CA ILE A 213 -30.51 11.20 13.07
C ILE A 213 -31.72 12.14 13.06
N ALA A 214 -32.09 12.67 14.22
CA ALA A 214 -33.25 13.55 14.39
C ALA A 214 -34.56 12.96 13.81
N GLY A 215 -34.80 11.66 14.03
CA GLY A 215 -35.98 10.95 13.52
C GLY A 215 -35.96 10.66 12.02
N THR A 216 -34.90 11.05 11.30
CA THR A 216 -34.72 10.77 9.89
C THR A 216 -33.78 9.59 9.69
N VAL A 217 -34.20 8.63 8.87
CA VAL A 217 -33.43 7.43 8.54
C VAL A 217 -32.29 7.79 7.60
N VAL A 218 -31.06 7.71 8.09
CA VAL A 218 -29.85 8.04 7.31
C VAL A 218 -29.13 6.80 6.78
N GLY A 219 -29.48 5.61 7.27
CA GLY A 219 -28.93 4.37 6.72
C GLY A 219 -29.65 3.13 7.26
N GLN A 220 -29.70 2.09 6.46
CA GLN A 220 -30.19 0.78 6.88
C GLN A 220 -29.30 -0.30 6.27
N TRP A 221 -28.84 -1.25 7.08
CA TRP A 221 -28.01 -2.36 6.64
C TRP A 221 -28.64 -3.69 7.08
N ALA A 222 -28.48 -4.73 6.27
CA ALA A 222 -28.95 -6.07 6.58
C ALA A 222 -27.96 -6.80 7.51
N GLY A 223 -28.49 -7.69 8.35
CA GLY A 223 -27.69 -8.53 9.23
C GLY A 223 -27.10 -9.73 8.49
N THR A 224 -25.95 -10.20 8.94
CA THR A 224 -25.26 -11.34 8.32
C THR A 224 -25.90 -12.65 8.77
N LYS A 225 -26.55 -13.38 7.86
CA LYS A 225 -27.04 -14.74 8.16
C LYS A 225 -25.86 -15.70 8.32
N ARG A 226 -25.67 -16.31 9.49
CA ARG A 226 -24.76 -17.46 9.65
C ARG A 226 -25.43 -18.71 9.09
N GLY A 227 -25.24 -18.96 7.80
CA GLY A 227 -25.62 -20.22 7.15
C GLY A 227 -24.50 -21.25 7.27
N ARG A 228 -24.74 -22.33 8.01
CA ARG A 228 -23.89 -23.53 8.06
C ARG A 228 -24.17 -24.35 6.79
N GLY A 229 -23.29 -24.27 5.78
CA GLY A 229 -23.42 -25.11 4.59
C GLY A 229 -22.73 -24.55 3.35
N ARG A 230 -21.62 -25.19 2.98
CA ARG A 230 -21.05 -25.39 1.64
C ARG A 230 -21.75 -24.61 0.49
N GLY A 231 -21.10 -23.57 -0.01
CA GLY A 231 -21.50 -22.86 -1.23
C GLY A 231 -21.04 -21.41 -1.20
N GLY A 232 -20.15 -21.04 -2.12
CA GLY A 232 -19.65 -19.67 -2.24
C GLY A 232 -20.79 -18.69 -2.51
N PHE A 233 -20.73 -17.51 -1.89
CA PHE A 233 -21.61 -16.40 -2.24
C PHE A 233 -20.89 -15.50 -3.25
N PRO A 234 -21.51 -15.17 -4.39
CA PRO A 234 -21.02 -14.13 -5.27
C PRO A 234 -21.35 -12.76 -4.68
N VAL A 235 -20.41 -11.83 -4.81
CA VAL A 235 -20.67 -10.40 -4.63
C VAL A 235 -21.65 -9.97 -5.74
N GLN A 236 -22.92 -9.81 -5.41
CA GLN A 236 -23.88 -9.15 -6.31
C GLN A 236 -23.73 -7.64 -6.18
N VAL A 237 -23.03 -7.05 -7.15
CA VAL A 237 -23.11 -5.63 -7.46
C VAL A 237 -24.45 -5.40 -8.16
N MET A 238 -25.29 -4.53 -7.60
CA MET A 238 -26.50 -4.05 -8.27
C MET A 238 -26.08 -3.15 -9.44
N ARG A 239 -25.93 -3.74 -10.63
CA ARG A 239 -25.89 -3.01 -11.91
C ARG A 239 -27.33 -2.75 -12.35
N THR A 240 -27.65 -1.50 -12.62
CA THR A 240 -28.83 -1.13 -13.41
C THR A 240 -28.67 -1.68 -14.83
N LYS A 241 -29.50 -2.68 -15.15
CA LYS A 241 -29.95 -3.13 -16.49
C LYS A 241 -28.86 -3.48 -17.53
N GLY A 242 -28.73 -4.79 -17.82
CA GLY A 242 -28.17 -5.28 -19.09
C GLY A 242 -27.41 -6.60 -19.00
N VAL A 243 -28.12 -7.71 -19.23
CA VAL A 243 -27.62 -9.08 -19.50
C VAL A 243 -26.75 -9.03 -20.78
N ILE A 244 -25.57 -9.66 -20.95
CA ILE A 244 -25.30 -11.08 -21.22
C ILE A 244 -23.78 -11.34 -21.10
N SER A 245 -23.43 -12.40 -20.35
CA SER A 245 -22.29 -13.34 -20.43
C SER A 245 -20.82 -12.87 -20.41
N THR A 246 -20.07 -13.40 -19.43
CA THR A 246 -18.63 -13.65 -19.50
C THR A 246 -18.34 -14.92 -20.32
N PRO A 247 -17.08 -15.12 -20.81
CA PRO A 247 -16.21 -16.00 -20.03
C PRO A 247 -14.74 -15.53 -19.89
N LEU A 248 -14.18 -15.87 -18.72
CA LEU A 248 -12.84 -16.40 -18.41
C LEU A 248 -11.58 -15.86 -19.14
N PHE A 249 -10.69 -15.30 -18.31
CA PHE A 249 -9.21 -15.24 -18.37
C PHE A 249 -8.48 -15.48 -19.71
N ARG A 250 -7.73 -14.45 -20.14
CA ARG A 250 -6.44 -14.61 -20.83
C ARG A 250 -5.54 -13.40 -20.60
N THR A 251 -4.38 -13.67 -20.01
CA THR A 251 -3.05 -13.08 -20.29
C THR A 251 -2.92 -11.55 -20.34
N PHE A 252 -2.24 -10.98 -19.33
CA PHE A 252 -1.56 -9.70 -19.45
C PHE A 252 -0.47 -9.80 -20.51
N GLY A 253 -0.63 -9.04 -21.59
CA GLY A 253 0.35 -8.91 -22.65
C GLY A 253 0.02 -7.73 -23.56
N ARG A 254 0.95 -6.76 -23.61
CA ARG A 254 1.12 -5.70 -24.62
C ARG A 254 0.03 -4.62 -24.78
N GLY A 255 0.45 -3.41 -24.41
CA GLY A 255 0.48 -2.21 -25.26
C GLY A 255 -0.73 -1.94 -26.16
N GLY A 256 -1.51 -0.92 -25.79
CA GLY A 256 -2.51 -0.30 -26.65
C GLY A 256 -2.72 1.16 -26.27
N TYR A 257 -2.30 2.06 -27.17
CA TYR A 257 -2.56 3.50 -27.14
C TYR A 257 -4.06 3.78 -26.97
N PHE A 258 -4.43 4.61 -26.00
CA PHE A 258 -5.79 5.17 -25.92
C PHE A 258 -5.78 6.63 -26.41
N TYR A 259 -6.36 6.83 -27.58
CA TYR A 259 -6.80 8.14 -28.06
C TYR A 259 -7.89 8.70 -27.14
N ALA A 260 -7.72 9.94 -26.70
CA ALA A 260 -8.74 10.71 -26.01
C ALA A 260 -9.97 10.92 -26.91
N ARG A 261 -11.15 10.47 -26.47
CA ARG A 261 -12.42 10.77 -27.15
C ARG A 261 -13.17 11.84 -26.36
N ALA A 262 -13.11 13.06 -26.90
CA ALA A 262 -13.84 14.23 -26.46
C ALA A 262 -15.37 14.01 -26.51
N PHE A 263 -16.05 14.55 -25.50
CA PHE A 263 -17.50 14.74 -25.46
C PHE A 263 -17.95 15.62 -26.63
N ARG A 264 -18.97 15.16 -27.36
CA ARG A 264 -19.55 15.84 -28.52
C ARG A 264 -20.97 16.29 -28.14
N ASN A 265 -21.17 17.60 -27.96
CA ASN A 265 -22.49 18.22 -27.95
C ASN A 265 -22.79 18.81 -29.34
N GLN A 266 -24.04 18.67 -29.76
CA GLN A 266 -24.59 19.07 -31.06
C GLN A 266 -24.68 20.59 -31.21
N ALA A 267 -24.35 21.10 -32.40
CA ALA A 267 -25.09 22.19 -33.05
C ALA A 267 -24.61 22.43 -34.50
N VAL A 268 -25.56 22.22 -35.43
CA VAL A 268 -25.85 23.00 -36.65
C VAL A 268 -24.92 22.89 -37.87
N HIS A 269 -25.58 22.52 -38.97
CA HIS A 269 -25.16 22.41 -40.36
C HIS A 269 -24.37 23.60 -40.91
N LEU A 270 -23.36 23.29 -41.74
CA LEU A 270 -23.23 23.82 -43.10
C LEU A 270 -22.33 22.91 -43.95
N ARG A 271 -22.61 22.93 -45.24
CA ARG A 271 -22.43 21.90 -46.26
C ARG A 271 -21.28 22.29 -47.19
N THR A 272 -20.32 21.40 -47.45
CA THR A 272 -19.60 21.32 -48.74
C THR A 272 -18.88 19.97 -48.91
N LYS A 273 -18.90 19.48 -50.15
CA LYS A 273 -18.50 18.14 -50.63
C LYS A 273 -16.96 18.00 -50.81
N PRO A 274 -16.45 16.75 -50.96
CA PRO A 274 -15.03 16.40 -50.87
C PRO A 274 -14.31 16.48 -52.23
N PHE A 275 -12.97 16.55 -52.20
CA PHE A 275 -12.15 16.33 -53.39
C PHE A 275 -11.03 15.31 -53.09
N GLU A 276 -10.85 14.42 -54.07
CA GLU A 276 -10.02 13.21 -54.06
C GLU A 276 -8.51 13.48 -54.08
N MET A 277 -7.77 12.46 -53.64
CA MET A 277 -6.31 12.32 -53.76
C MET A 277 -5.88 12.17 -55.23
N PRO A 278 -4.64 12.58 -55.54
CA PRO A 278 -3.84 11.75 -56.43
C PRO A 278 -2.46 11.43 -55.84
N THR A 279 -2.14 10.13 -55.89
CA THR A 279 -0.79 9.58 -55.94
C THR A 279 -0.07 10.02 -57.22
N VAL A 280 1.26 10.25 -57.16
CA VAL A 280 2.30 9.68 -58.07
C VAL A 280 3.65 10.45 -58.01
N THR A 281 4.71 9.67 -57.73
CA THR A 281 6.15 9.72 -58.10
C THR A 281 7.08 10.92 -57.88
N ALA A 282 8.15 10.62 -57.13
CA ALA A 282 9.59 10.80 -57.40
C ALA A 282 10.10 11.95 -58.31
N GLY A 283 10.96 12.78 -57.72
CA GLY A 283 12.17 13.33 -58.37
C GLY A 283 12.27 14.85 -58.44
N HIS A 284 12.98 15.49 -57.49
CA HIS A 284 14.10 16.42 -57.74
C HIS A 284 14.49 17.18 -56.45
N LYS A 285 15.80 17.14 -56.13
CA LYS A 285 16.48 17.92 -55.09
C LYS A 285 16.46 19.41 -55.43
N THR A 286 16.37 20.32 -54.44
CA THR A 286 17.41 21.34 -54.13
C THR A 286 17.02 22.34 -53.03
N LYS A 287 18.00 22.61 -52.14
CA LYS A 287 18.26 23.87 -51.42
C LYS A 287 17.14 24.49 -50.57
N LYS A 288 17.02 24.08 -49.28
CA LYS A 288 16.60 25.02 -48.23
C LYS A 288 17.06 24.78 -46.78
N ASP A 289 17.76 23.70 -46.45
CA ASP A 289 18.08 23.41 -45.02
C ASP A 289 19.54 23.61 -44.58
N LYS A 290 20.34 24.38 -45.34
CA LYS A 290 21.73 24.70 -44.95
C LYS A 290 21.95 26.13 -44.44
N ASN A 291 20.88 26.91 -44.23
CA ASN A 291 21.01 28.33 -43.85
C ASN A 291 20.46 28.67 -42.45
N LEU A 292 20.04 27.68 -41.66
CA LEU A 292 19.65 27.87 -40.25
C LEU A 292 20.70 27.36 -39.25
N GLN A 293 21.60 26.44 -39.65
CA GLN A 293 22.65 25.92 -38.76
C GLN A 293 23.94 26.76 -38.72
N VAL A 294 24.07 27.78 -39.59
CA VAL A 294 25.27 28.64 -39.66
C VAL A 294 25.14 29.91 -38.80
N LYS A 295 23.92 30.29 -38.38
CA LYS A 295 23.71 31.52 -37.59
C LYS A 295 23.86 31.33 -36.08
N ASP A 296 23.69 30.12 -35.56
CA ASP A 296 23.83 29.87 -34.10
C ASP A 296 25.27 29.53 -33.69
N THR A 297 26.11 29.07 -34.62
CA THR A 297 27.53 28.80 -34.37
C THR A 297 28.42 30.05 -34.40
N GLU A 298 27.99 31.13 -35.06
CA GLU A 298 28.70 32.43 -35.06
C GLU A 298 28.40 33.30 -33.83
N GLN A 299 27.26 33.11 -33.15
CA GLN A 299 26.97 33.85 -31.91
C GLN A 299 27.65 33.26 -30.67
N LEU A 300 27.88 31.94 -30.62
CA LEU A 300 28.51 31.29 -29.48
C LEU A 300 30.03 31.52 -29.42
N ASN A 301 30.70 31.65 -30.58
CA ASN A 301 32.14 31.96 -30.64
C ASN A 301 32.48 33.43 -30.36
N ARG A 302 31.49 34.34 -30.34
CA ARG A 302 31.69 35.76 -30.00
C ARG A 302 31.52 36.03 -28.50
N ALA A 303 30.78 35.18 -27.78
CA ALA A 303 30.63 35.27 -26.32
C ALA A 303 31.85 34.69 -25.56
N HIS A 304 32.55 33.71 -26.13
CA HIS A 304 33.75 33.10 -25.53
C HIS A 304 35.04 33.93 -25.67
N LYS A 305 35.01 35.08 -26.35
CA LYS A 305 36.19 35.94 -26.57
C LYS A 305 36.20 37.24 -25.74
N LEU A 306 35.27 37.39 -24.79
CA LEU A 306 35.15 38.59 -23.94
C LEU A 306 35.27 38.30 -22.42
N SER A 307 35.65 37.08 -21.99
CA SER A 307 35.83 36.75 -20.56
C SER A 307 37.16 36.07 -20.17
N LEU A 308 38.14 36.08 -21.07
CA LEU A 308 39.54 35.70 -20.83
C LEU A 308 40.37 36.72 -21.64
N VAL A 309 41.17 37.65 -21.12
CA VAL A 309 42.19 37.69 -20.04
C VAL A 309 42.64 39.19 -19.95
N PRO A 310 43.32 39.70 -18.91
CA PRO A 310 43.47 39.29 -17.50
C PRO A 310 42.74 40.22 -16.52
#